data_AF-A0A1D6GBQ7-F1
#
_entry.id   AF-A0A1D6GBQ7-F1
#
_cell.length_a   1.000
_cell.length_b   1.000
_cell.length_c   1.000
_cell.angle_alpha   90.00
_cell.angle_beta   90.00
_cell.angle_gamma   90.00
#
_symmetry.space_group_name_H-M   'P 1'
#
loop_
_entity.id
_entity.type
_entity.pdbx_description
1 polymer ?
#
loop_
_entity_poly.entity_id
_entity_poly.type
_entity_poly.pdbx_seq_one_letter_code
_entity_poly.pdbx_strand_id
1 'polypeptide(L)'
;MFENIADIIGRNLVAPRTALFACTVGQKPSKAKFYLDDTFEVVTMLSALADATGPELETDSADESVAYISSLDIGDEQSESSDKPVEGS
;
A
#
# COMPACT_ATOMS: atom_id res chain seq x y z
N MET A 1 -2.93 21.39 -18.76
CA MET A 1 -1.56 20.84 -18.90
C MET A 1 -1.51 19.57 -18.06
N PHE A 2 -0.83 18.51 -18.52
CA PHE A 2 -0.66 17.30 -17.72
C PHE A 2 0.39 17.58 -16.63
N GLU A 3 0.05 17.27 -15.38
CA GLU A 3 0.96 17.41 -14.24
C GLU A 3 2.06 16.34 -14.30
N ASN A 4 3.28 16.69 -13.88
CA ASN A 4 4.41 15.78 -13.92
C ASN A 4 4.45 14.94 -12.64
N ILE A 5 4.26 13.63 -12.78
CA ILE A 5 4.29 12.69 -11.66
C ILE A 5 5.70 12.57 -11.05
N ALA A 6 6.77 12.90 -11.80
CA ALA A 6 8.13 12.94 -11.25
C ALA A 6 8.29 14.02 -10.17
N ASP A 7 7.52 15.11 -10.27
CA ASP A 7 7.58 16.19 -9.28
C ASP A 7 7.07 15.71 -7.92
N ILE A 8 6.25 14.65 -7.86
CA ILE A 8 5.75 14.01 -6.62
C ILE A 8 6.88 13.51 -5.73
N ILE A 9 7.93 12.93 -6.33
CA ILE A 9 9.11 12.50 -5.61
C ILE A 9 9.91 13.71 -5.12
N GLY A 10 10.06 14.74 -5.98
CA GLY A 10 10.76 15.98 -5.62
C GLY A 10 10.11 16.75 -4.47
N ARG A 11 8.78 16.69 -4.35
CA ARG A 11 8.00 17.28 -3.24
C ARG A 11 7.84 16.38 -2.01
N ASN A 12 8.53 15.23 -1.96
CA ASN A 12 8.48 14.26 -0.85
C ASN A 12 7.06 13.82 -0.44
N LEU A 13 6.13 13.74 -1.40
CA LEU A 13 4.77 13.24 -1.12
C LEU A 13 4.68 11.71 -1.06
N VAL A 14 5.72 11.03 -1.51
CA VAL A 14 5.88 9.57 -1.44
C VAL A 14 7.27 9.26 -0.90
N ALA A 15 7.48 8.04 -0.42
CA ALA A 15 8.79 7.63 0.04
C ALA A 15 9.82 7.71 -1.13
N PRO A 16 11.09 8.08 -0.88
CA PRO A 16 12.10 8.28 -1.94
C PRO A 16 12.36 7.07 -2.85
N ARG A 17 11.93 5.87 -2.44
CA ARG A 17 12.08 4.61 -3.19
C ARG A 17 10.77 4.03 -3.70
N THR A 18 9.66 4.76 -3.57
CA THR A 18 8.39 4.32 -4.12
C THR A 18 8.48 4.27 -5.65
N ALA A 19 8.30 3.08 -6.21
CA ALA A 19 8.22 2.92 -7.65
C ALA A 19 6.88 3.48 -8.17
N LEU A 20 6.94 4.39 -9.14
CA LEU A 20 5.76 5.00 -9.76
C LEU A 20 5.59 4.48 -11.19
N PHE A 21 4.42 3.91 -11.46
CA PHE A 21 4.06 3.37 -12.76
C PHE A 21 2.88 4.17 -13.32
N ALA A 22 3.18 5.23 -14.07
CA ALA A 22 2.16 6.05 -14.70
C ALA A 22 1.71 5.41 -16.02
N CYS A 23 0.41 5.12 -16.13
CA CYS A 23 -0.24 4.54 -17.30
C CYS A 23 -1.19 5.55 -17.97
N THR A 24 -1.28 5.52 -19.30
CA THR A 24 -2.30 6.24 -20.08
C THR A 24 -3.13 5.25 -20.85
N VAL A 25 -4.44 5.49 -20.90
CA VAL A 25 -5.38 4.62 -21.61
C VAL A 25 -5.93 5.35 -22.83
N GLY A 26 -5.88 4.70 -24.00
CA GLY A 26 -6.30 5.22 -25.29
C GLY A 26 -5.41 6.32 -25.85
N GLN A 27 -5.87 6.95 -26.94
CA GLN A 27 -5.16 8.03 -27.64
C GLN A 27 -5.30 9.38 -26.92
N LYS A 28 -4.77 9.46 -25.70
CA LYS A 28 -4.73 10.70 -24.93
C LYS A 28 -3.29 11.23 -24.88
N PRO A 29 -3.04 12.52 -25.20
CA PRO A 29 -1.73 13.10 -24.94
C PRO A 29 -1.43 13.01 -23.45
N SER A 30 -0.23 12.59 -23.05
CA SER A 30 0.16 12.50 -21.63
C SER A 30 1.67 12.43 -21.47
N LYS A 31 2.15 12.38 -20.22
CA LYS A 31 3.56 12.18 -19.84
C LYS A 31 3.82 10.77 -19.26
N ALA A 32 2.87 9.85 -19.38
CA ALA A 32 3.00 8.50 -18.85
C ALA A 32 4.07 7.71 -19.62
N LYS A 33 4.71 6.75 -18.93
CA LYS A 33 5.67 5.84 -19.57
C LYS A 33 4.98 4.64 -20.20
N PHE A 34 3.86 4.21 -19.62
CA PHE A 34 3.11 3.04 -20.06
C PHE A 34 1.82 3.49 -20.73
N TYR A 35 1.49 2.88 -21.87
CA TYR A 35 0.28 3.16 -22.63
C TYR A 35 -0.47 1.85 -22.83
N LEU A 36 -1.79 1.91 -22.66
CA LEU A 36 -2.74 0.84 -22.87
C LEU A 36 -3.75 1.33 -23.90
N ASP A 37 -4.16 0.47 -24.82
CA ASP A 37 -5.02 0.87 -25.94
C ASP A 37 -6.46 1.11 -25.47
N ASP A 38 -6.94 0.31 -24.53
CA ASP A 38 -8.29 0.42 -23.97
C ASP A 38 -8.38 -0.02 -22.50
N THR A 39 -9.60 0.01 -21.95
CA THR A 39 -9.86 -0.38 -20.57
C THR A 39 -9.81 -1.89 -20.33
N PHE A 40 -9.98 -2.71 -21.36
CA PHE A 40 -9.86 -4.15 -21.23
C PHE A 40 -8.41 -4.54 -20.94
N GLU A 41 -7.45 -3.92 -21.62
CA GLU A 41 -6.03 -4.13 -21.34
C GLU A 41 -5.62 -3.73 -19.92
N VAL A 42 -6.27 -2.72 -19.33
CA VAL A 42 -6.07 -2.37 -17.91
C VAL A 42 -6.44 -3.55 -17.02
N VAL A 43 -7.59 -4.17 -17.27
CA VAL A 43 -8.05 -5.34 -16.49
C VAL A 43 -7.08 -6.50 -16.69
N THR A 44 -6.67 -6.79 -17.93
CA THR A 44 -5.71 -7.84 -18.24
C THR A 44 -4.37 -7.62 -17.53
N MET A 45 -3.84 -6.39 -17.56
CA MET A 45 -2.60 -6.03 -16.87
C MET A 45 -2.73 -6.27 -15.35
N LEU A 46 -3.82 -5.79 -14.74
CA LEU A 46 -4.04 -5.96 -13.30
C LEU A 46 -4.22 -7.42 -12.88
N SER A 47 -4.93 -8.22 -13.69
CA SER A 47 -5.05 -9.66 -13.47
C SER A 47 -3.71 -10.37 -13.57
N ALA A 48 -2.92 -10.08 -14.61
CA ALA A 48 -1.60 -10.66 -14.77
C ALA A 48 -0.65 -10.29 -13.61
N LEU A 49 -0.76 -9.07 -13.07
CA LEU A 49 -0.02 -8.67 -11.88
C LEU A 49 -0.45 -9.47 -10.64
N ALA A 50 -1.75 -9.67 -10.43
CA ALA A 50 -2.25 -10.47 -9.33
C ALA A 50 -1.75 -11.93 -9.41
N ASP A 51 -1.79 -12.52 -10.60
CA ASP A 51 -1.28 -13.87 -10.84
C ASP A 51 0.23 -13.96 -10.61
N ALA A 52 0.98 -12.93 -11.04
CA ALA A 52 2.43 -12.86 -10.87
C ALA A 52 2.85 -12.65 -9.41
N THR A 53 2.03 -11.97 -8.60
CA THR A 53 2.30 -11.79 -7.17
C THR A 53 2.10 -13.06 -6.36
N GLY A 54 1.35 -14.04 -6.89
CA GLY A 54 1.03 -15.31 -6.25
C GLY A 54 0.31 -15.17 -4.89
N PRO A 55 -0.38 -16.20 -4.40
CA PRO A 55 -0.45 -16.38 -2.96
C PRO A 55 0.97 -16.71 -2.50
N GLU A 56 1.47 -16.09 -1.42
CA GLU A 56 2.72 -16.51 -0.79
C GLU A 56 2.60 -18.03 -0.58
N LEU A 57 3.32 -18.82 -1.39
CA LEU A 57 3.45 -20.22 -1.14
C LEU A 57 4.22 -20.30 0.15
N GLU A 58 3.54 -20.75 1.21
CA GLU A 58 4.11 -21.26 2.46
C GLU A 58 5.34 -22.09 2.12
N THR A 59 6.48 -21.42 2.04
CA THR A 59 7.76 -22.07 1.88
C THR A 59 8.19 -22.24 3.33
N ASP A 60 8.08 -23.47 3.81
CA ASP A 60 8.64 -23.94 5.08
C ASP A 60 10.17 -23.77 5.04
N SER A 61 10.62 -22.53 5.11
CA SER A 61 12.01 -22.13 5.16
C SER A 61 12.06 -20.80 5.89
N ALA A 62 12.29 -20.90 7.20
CA ALA A 62 12.59 -19.79 8.06
C ALA A 62 13.64 -18.86 7.44
N ASP A 63 13.22 -17.67 7.00
CA ASP A 63 13.94 -16.42 7.25
C ASP A 63 12.98 -15.22 7.08
N GLU A 64 12.96 -14.37 8.09
CA GLU A 64 11.98 -13.31 8.35
C GLU A 64 11.81 -12.24 7.24
N SER A 65 10.56 -11.96 6.85
CA SER A 65 10.12 -10.58 6.56
C SER A 65 8.59 -10.38 6.48
N VAL A 66 7.79 -11.22 7.14
CA VAL A 66 6.31 -11.11 7.16
C VAL A 66 5.80 -10.30 8.36
N ALA A 67 6.69 -9.83 9.25
CA ALA A 67 6.32 -9.14 10.49
C ALA A 67 5.68 -7.76 10.28
N TYR A 68 5.89 -7.08 9.15
CA TYR A 68 5.47 -5.68 9.00
C TYR A 68 3.97 -5.47 8.75
N ILE A 69 3.24 -6.50 8.27
CA ILE A 69 1.79 -6.36 7.97
C ILE A 69 0.93 -6.77 9.17
N SER A 70 1.46 -7.59 10.08
CA SER A 70 0.71 -8.08 11.25
C SER A 70 0.64 -7.08 12.43
N SER A 71 1.50 -6.06 12.46
CA SER A 71 1.60 -5.15 13.62
C SER A 71 0.55 -4.03 13.68
N LEU A 72 -0.47 -3.99 12.83
CA LEU A 72 -1.63 -3.11 13.05
C LEU A 72 -2.61 -3.78 14.01
N ASP A 73 -2.21 -3.86 15.28
CA ASP A 73 -3.07 -4.25 16.40
C ASP A 73 -3.98 -3.06 16.75
N ILE A 74 -5.26 -3.14 16.36
CA ILE A 74 -6.33 -2.33 16.96
C ILE A 74 -6.86 -3.15 18.13
N GLY A 75 -6.38 -2.84 19.34
CA GLY A 75 -6.80 -3.49 20.58
C GLY A 75 -6.98 -2.49 21.73
N ASP A 76 -8.23 -2.37 22.18
CA ASP A 76 -8.80 -1.95 23.48
C ASP A 76 -8.08 -0.92 24.39
N GLU A 77 -8.73 0.24 24.59
CA GLU A 77 -8.69 0.97 25.87
C GLU A 77 -9.95 0.60 26.68
N GLN A 78 -9.85 -0.46 27.48
CA GLN A 78 -10.80 -0.77 28.55
C GLN A 78 -10.23 -0.22 29.87
N SER A 79 -10.61 1.01 30.20
CA SER A 79 -10.28 1.65 31.48
C SER A 79 -11.32 1.27 32.54
N GLU A 80 -11.06 0.21 33.31
CA GLU A 80 -11.68 -0.03 34.62
C GLU A 80 -10.59 -0.30 35.66
N SER A 81 -10.37 0.62 36.61
CA SER A 81 -9.56 0.35 37.80
C SER A 81 -10.37 0.64 39.06
N SER A 82 -10.66 -0.42 39.79
CA SER A 82 -11.23 -0.42 41.14
C SER A 82 -10.15 -0.29 42.23
N ASP A 83 -10.65 0.00 43.44
CA ASP A 83 -10.06 -0.12 44.80
C ASP A 83 -9.36 1.12 45.41
N LYS A 84 -9.59 1.57 46.66
CA LYS A 84 -10.57 1.31 47.75
C LYS A 84 -10.33 2.38 48.87
N PRO A 85 -10.97 2.39 50.08
CA PRO A 85 -11.31 3.60 50.82
C PRO A 85 -10.23 4.05 51.84
N VAL A 86 -10.32 5.30 52.32
CA VAL A 86 -9.65 5.72 53.57
C VAL A 86 -10.61 6.53 54.44
N GLU A 87 -10.71 6.09 55.69
CA GLU A 87 -11.55 6.61 56.77
C GLU A 87 -10.74 7.60 57.62
N GLY A 88 -11.39 8.64 58.16
CA GLY A 88 -11.00 9.28 59.43
C GLY A 88 -10.25 10.61 59.36
N SER A 89 -10.95 11.71 59.63
CA SER A 89 -10.78 12.60 60.80
C SER A 89 -11.86 13.68 60.82
#